data_AF-A0A2E9ANB5-F1
#
_entry.id   AF-A0A2E9ANB5-F1
#
_cell.length_a   1.000
_cell.length_b   1.000
_cell.length_c   1.000
_cell.angle_alpha   90.00
_cell.angle_beta   90.00
_cell.angle_gamma   90.00
#
_symmetry.space_group_name_H-M   'P 1'
#
loop_
_entity.id
_entity.type
_entity.pdbx_description
1 polymer ?
#
loop_
_entity_poly.entity_id
_entity_poly.type
_entity_poly.pdbx_seq_one_letter_code
_entity_poly.pdbx_strand_id
1 'polypeptide(L)'
;VFGTIAMFAYPAIAPHIGLSEAAYSAWAGSSIHEVAQAVAAGFAFDDAAGVQASLYKLSRVALLVPACAILALWWRRRAATGSENDRAAPFPLFVALFVVVVGINSVVSMPAPLHAGLLRLDAALLAAAMVAMGLQTRLSAVLGLGWRPLALGLAVAIWISTMTLGGAFFLG
;
A
#
# COMPACT_ATOMS: atom_id res chain seq x y z
N VAL A 1 -7.37 10.98 -1.70
CA VAL A 1 -7.91 11.90 -0.67
C VAL A 1 -7.67 11.36 0.73
N PHE A 2 -8.38 10.32 1.18
CA PHE A 2 -8.25 9.85 2.58
C PHE A 2 -6.85 9.34 2.93
N GLY A 3 -6.19 8.61 2.03
CA GLY A 3 -4.78 8.21 2.24
C GLY A 3 -3.82 9.40 2.29
N THR A 4 -4.08 10.47 1.52
CA THR A 4 -3.32 11.72 1.59
C THR A 4 -3.53 12.43 2.92
N ILE A 5 -4.76 12.46 3.43
CA ILE A 5 -5.07 13.00 4.77
C ILE A 5 -4.34 12.16 5.83
N ALA A 6 -4.46 10.83 5.76
CA ALA A 6 -3.82 9.91 6.70
C ALA A 6 -2.30 10.06 6.70
N MET A 7 -1.68 10.26 5.54
CA MET A 7 -0.23 10.46 5.40
C MET A 7 0.31 11.59 6.29
N PHE A 8 -0.45 12.68 6.45
CA PHE A 8 -0.09 13.79 7.33
C PHE A 8 -0.66 13.65 8.74
N ALA A 9 -1.91 13.17 8.85
CA ALA A 9 -2.61 13.08 10.13
C ALA A 9 -2.00 12.03 11.06
N TYR A 10 -1.57 10.88 10.53
CA TYR A 10 -1.05 9.78 11.34
C TYR A 10 0.22 10.13 12.12
N PRO A 11 1.31 10.61 11.48
CA PRO A 11 2.51 11.00 12.22
C PRO A 11 2.25 12.17 13.17
N ALA A 12 1.29 13.06 12.86
CA ALA A 12 0.89 14.13 13.77
C ALA A 12 0.14 13.63 15.01
N ILE A 13 -0.69 12.59 14.87
CA ILE A 13 -1.49 12.03 15.97
C ILE A 13 -0.66 11.08 16.84
N ALA A 14 0.26 10.31 16.24
CA ALA A 14 0.98 9.23 16.90
C ALA A 14 1.68 9.60 18.23
N PRO A 15 2.39 10.76 18.34
CA PRO A 15 3.00 11.19 19.60
C PRO A 15 1.99 11.45 20.71
N HIS A 16 0.76 11.86 20.38
CA HIS A 16 -0.29 12.17 21.35
C HIS A 16 -0.98 10.93 21.92
N ILE A 17 -0.92 9.82 21.18
CA ILE A 17 -1.50 8.53 21.59
C ILE A 17 -0.45 7.55 22.12
N GLY A 18 0.81 7.96 22.18
CA GLY A 18 1.90 7.18 22.79
C GLY A 18 2.18 5.85 22.09
N LEU A 19 2.00 5.79 20.76
CA LEU A 19 2.25 4.57 19.99
C LEU A 19 3.74 4.22 20.00
N SER A 20 4.05 2.93 20.17
CA SER A 20 5.38 2.40 19.89
C SER A 20 5.69 2.46 18.39
N GLU A 21 6.96 2.49 18.04
CA GLU A 21 7.43 2.45 16.63
C GLU A 21 6.81 1.27 15.87
N ALA A 22 6.82 0.08 16.46
CA ALA A 22 6.24 -1.12 15.87
C ALA A 22 4.73 -0.99 15.65
N ALA A 23 3.98 -0.48 16.64
CA ALA A 23 2.55 -0.29 16.54
C ALA A 23 2.19 0.79 15.49
N TYR A 24 2.93 1.89 15.46
CA TYR A 24 2.76 2.93 14.44
C TYR A 24 3.02 2.39 13.03
N SER A 25 4.11 1.64 12.85
CA SER A 25 4.50 1.04 11.57
C SER A 25 3.45 0.06 11.05
N ALA A 26 2.94 -0.79 11.94
CA ALA A 26 1.86 -1.72 11.63
C ALA A 26 0.59 -0.97 11.25
N TRP A 27 0.23 0.09 12.00
CA TRP A 27 -0.96 0.89 11.74
C TRP A 27 -0.88 1.63 10.40
N ALA A 28 0.16 2.44 10.18
CA ALA A 28 0.35 3.21 8.97
C ALA A 28 0.48 2.32 7.72
N GLY A 29 1.30 1.27 7.79
CA GLY A 29 1.52 0.34 6.67
C GLY A 29 0.29 -0.49 6.30
N SER A 30 -0.57 -0.80 7.28
CA SER A 30 -1.77 -1.59 7.04
C SER A 30 -2.99 -0.75 6.65
N SER A 31 -3.17 0.47 7.16
CA SER A 31 -4.39 1.24 6.91
C SER A 31 -4.32 2.14 5.68
N ILE A 32 -3.16 2.75 5.40
CA ILE A 32 -3.00 3.69 4.28
C ILE A 32 -2.94 2.87 3.01
N HIS A 33 -3.92 2.97 2.11
CA HIS A 33 -4.05 2.03 0.99
C HIS A 33 -2.94 2.16 -0.07
N GLU A 34 -2.48 3.37 -0.36
CA GLU A 34 -1.44 3.64 -1.36
C GLU A 34 -0.03 3.42 -0.83
N VAL A 35 0.84 2.82 -1.64
CA VAL A 35 2.22 2.49 -1.24
C VAL A 35 3.00 3.75 -0.89
N ALA A 36 3.02 4.73 -1.80
CA ALA A 36 3.76 5.97 -1.61
C ALA A 36 3.33 6.73 -0.35
N GLN A 37 2.02 6.78 -0.08
CA GLN A 37 1.47 7.47 1.09
C GLN A 37 1.80 6.75 2.39
N ALA A 38 1.81 5.41 2.39
CA ALA A 38 2.18 4.62 3.56
C ALA A 38 3.67 4.76 3.89
N VAL A 39 4.52 4.69 2.85
CA VAL A 39 5.97 4.90 2.95
C VAL A 39 6.26 6.29 3.50
N ALA A 40 5.67 7.33 2.91
CA ALA A 40 5.85 8.70 3.34
C ALA A 40 5.37 8.95 4.79
N ALA A 41 4.23 8.37 5.20
CA ALA A 41 3.75 8.46 6.57
C ALA A 41 4.74 7.82 7.56
N GLY A 42 5.25 6.63 7.23
CA GLY A 42 6.25 5.92 8.03
C GLY A 42 7.50 6.77 8.26
N PHE A 43 8.12 7.25 7.18
CA PHE A 43 9.33 8.09 7.25
C PHE A 43 9.09 9.48 7.86
N ALA A 44 7.83 9.96 7.90
CA ALA A 44 7.48 11.18 8.60
C ALA A 44 7.43 11.01 10.13
N PHE A 45 7.37 9.77 10.62
CA PHE A 45 7.50 9.46 12.04
C PHE A 45 8.98 9.25 12.42
N ASP A 46 9.64 8.27 11.81
CA ASP A 46 11.09 8.08 11.85
C ASP A 46 11.56 7.08 10.76
N ASP A 47 12.88 6.92 10.60
CA ASP A 47 13.48 6.06 9.57
C ASP A 47 13.14 4.57 9.75
N ALA A 48 13.10 4.09 11.00
CA ALA A 48 12.86 2.68 11.29
C ALA A 48 11.39 2.31 11.02
N ALA A 49 10.47 3.19 11.41
CA ALA A 49 9.06 3.10 11.11
C ALA A 49 8.78 3.20 9.61
N GLY A 50 9.52 4.05 8.89
CA GLY A 50 9.48 4.12 7.43
C GLY A 50 9.77 2.78 6.77
N VAL A 51 10.86 2.12 7.18
CA VAL A 51 11.22 0.79 6.68
C VAL A 51 10.16 -0.25 7.05
N GLN A 52 9.72 -0.29 8.32
CA GLN A 52 8.74 -1.29 8.75
C GLN A 52 7.36 -1.09 8.11
N ALA A 53 6.84 0.14 8.03
CA ALA A 53 5.58 0.45 7.36
C ALA A 53 5.61 0.06 5.88
N SER A 54 6.76 0.29 5.21
CA SER A 54 7.00 -0.17 3.84
C SER A 54 6.92 -1.68 3.73
N LEU A 55 7.52 -2.42 4.67
CA LEU A 55 7.43 -3.89 4.71
C LEU A 55 5.99 -4.38 4.89
N TYR A 56 5.22 -3.81 5.81
CA TYR A 56 3.79 -4.15 5.99
C TYR A 56 3.01 -3.93 4.68
N LYS A 57 3.23 -2.78 4.04
CA LYS A 57 2.56 -2.41 2.79
C LYS A 57 2.93 -3.33 1.64
N LEU A 58 4.22 -3.58 1.42
CA LEU A 58 4.72 -4.45 0.35
C LEU A 58 4.35 -5.91 0.59
N SER A 59 4.30 -6.37 1.84
CA SER A 59 3.82 -7.71 2.18
C SER A 59 2.37 -7.91 1.71
N ARG A 60 1.50 -6.91 1.88
CA ARG A 60 0.13 -6.97 1.36
C ARG A 60 0.09 -7.01 -0.16
N VAL A 61 0.94 -6.24 -0.84
CA VAL A 61 1.06 -6.26 -2.30
C VAL A 61 1.53 -7.63 -2.77
N ALA A 62 2.49 -8.25 -2.08
CA ALA A 62 2.94 -9.61 -2.35
C ALA A 62 1.82 -10.63 -2.12
N LEU A 63 1.00 -10.48 -1.08
CA LEU A 63 -0.15 -11.36 -0.82
C LEU A 63 -1.29 -11.20 -1.83
N LEU A 64 -1.29 -10.15 -2.66
CA LEU A 64 -2.20 -10.07 -3.81
C LEU A 64 -1.87 -11.14 -4.87
N VAL A 65 -0.61 -11.59 -5.03
CA VAL A 65 -0.27 -12.66 -5.98
C VAL A 65 -1.07 -13.93 -5.68
N PRO A 66 -0.93 -14.55 -4.49
CA PRO A 66 -1.65 -15.77 -4.19
C PRO A 66 -3.15 -15.53 -4.13
N ALA A 67 -3.62 -14.39 -3.60
CA ALA A 67 -5.05 -14.08 -3.53
C ALA A 67 -5.69 -14.01 -4.93
N CYS A 68 -5.07 -13.28 -5.87
CA CYS A 68 -5.54 -13.20 -7.25
C CYS A 68 -5.48 -14.54 -7.96
N ALA A 69 -4.43 -15.34 -7.74
CA ALA A 69 -4.32 -16.68 -8.33
C ALA A 69 -5.44 -17.61 -7.83
N ILE A 70 -5.73 -17.62 -6.53
CA ILE A 70 -6.82 -18.39 -5.93
C ILE A 70 -8.16 -17.95 -6.51
N LEU A 71 -8.43 -16.64 -6.57
CA LEU A 71 -9.66 -16.09 -7.13
C LEU A 71 -9.84 -16.46 -8.62
N ALA A 72 -8.77 -16.38 -9.41
CA ALA A 72 -8.80 -16.75 -10.82
C ALA A 72 -9.09 -18.24 -11.02
N LEU A 73 -8.46 -19.12 -10.24
CA LEU A 73 -8.73 -20.56 -10.26
C LEU A 73 -10.16 -20.88 -9.81
N TRP A 74 -10.64 -20.22 -8.77
CA TRP A 74 -12.00 -20.37 -8.27
C TRP A 74 -13.04 -19.93 -9.31
N TRP A 75 -12.83 -18.79 -9.96
CA TRP A 75 -13.71 -18.30 -11.03
C TRP A 75 -13.75 -19.25 -12.23
N ARG A 76 -12.58 -19.74 -12.69
CA ARG A 76 -12.49 -20.70 -13.80
C ARG A 76 -13.23 -22.00 -13.51
N ARG A 77 -13.13 -22.50 -12.26
CA ARG A 77 -13.89 -23.70 -11.83
C ARG A 77 -15.40 -23.48 -11.85
N ARG A 78 -15.87 -22.25 -11.59
CA ARG A 78 -17.29 -21.90 -11.57
C ARG A 78 -17.84 -21.56 -12.96
N ALA A 79 -17.00 -21.06 -13.86
CA ALA A 79 -17.35 -20.79 -15.26
C ALA A 79 -17.45 -22.05 -16.13
N ALA A 80 -16.98 -23.21 -15.64
CA ALA A 80 -17.08 -24.50 -16.34
C ALA A 80 -18.52 -25.02 -16.54
N THR A 81 -19.56 -24.30 -16.12
CA THR A 81 -20.98 -24.65 -16.35
C THR A 81 -21.66 -23.91 -17.51
N GLY A 82 -20.94 -23.16 -18.34
CA GLY A 82 -21.53 -22.69 -19.60
C GLY A 82 -20.82 -21.51 -20.26
N SER A 83 -20.54 -21.71 -21.54
CA SER A 83 -20.21 -20.72 -22.58
C SER A 83 -18.73 -20.42 -22.83
N GLU A 84 -18.34 -20.69 -24.08
CA GLU A 84 -17.10 -20.34 -24.75
C GLU A 84 -16.89 -18.82 -24.78
N ASN A 85 -16.23 -18.27 -23.76
CA ASN A 85 -15.46 -17.05 -23.92
C ASN A 85 -14.31 -17.06 -22.91
N ASP A 86 -13.26 -17.77 -23.27
CA ASP A 86 -12.06 -18.07 -22.47
C ASP A 86 -11.17 -16.82 -22.31
N ARG A 87 -11.74 -15.73 -21.79
CA ARG A 87 -10.97 -14.56 -21.37
C ARG A 87 -10.32 -14.90 -20.05
N ALA A 88 -9.11 -15.46 -20.13
CA ALA A 88 -8.22 -15.60 -18.99
C ALA A 88 -8.20 -14.28 -18.20
N ALA A 89 -8.48 -14.35 -16.89
CA ALA A 89 -8.39 -13.19 -16.04
C ALA A 89 -6.97 -12.59 -16.18
N PRO A 90 -6.83 -11.27 -16.45
CA PRO A 90 -5.53 -10.68 -16.68
C PRO A 90 -4.67 -10.84 -15.43
N PHE A 91 -3.60 -11.63 -15.53
CA PHE A 91 -2.63 -11.77 -14.47
C PHE A 91 -1.83 -10.46 -14.35
N PRO A 92 -1.71 -9.87 -13.15
CA PRO A 92 -1.01 -8.59 -13.01
C PRO A 92 0.50 -8.80 -13.19
N LEU A 93 1.03 -8.47 -14.37
CA LEU A 93 2.45 -8.63 -14.71
C LEU A 93 3.39 -7.98 -13.68
N PHE A 94 3.01 -6.81 -13.16
CA PHE A 94 3.70 -6.11 -12.06
C PHE A 94 4.00 -7.04 -10.87
N VAL A 95 3.04 -7.89 -10.53
CA VAL A 95 3.13 -8.78 -9.37
C VAL A 95 4.13 -9.91 -9.63
N ALA A 96 4.19 -10.47 -10.85
CA ALA A 96 5.23 -11.44 -11.19
C ALA A 96 6.63 -10.83 -11.17
N LEU A 97 6.79 -9.64 -11.79
CA LEU A 97 8.09 -8.95 -11.77
C LEU A 97 8.52 -8.62 -10.35
N PHE A 98 7.60 -8.17 -9.48
CA PHE A 98 7.88 -7.90 -8.07
C PHE A 98 8.42 -9.13 -7.35
N VAL A 99 7.77 -10.29 -7.51
CA VAL A 99 8.23 -11.56 -6.91
C VAL A 99 9.61 -11.96 -7.43
N VAL A 100 9.86 -11.81 -8.73
CA VAL A 100 11.17 -12.11 -9.32
C VAL A 100 12.26 -11.20 -8.73
N VAL A 101 12.01 -9.90 -8.64
CA VAL A 101 12.96 -8.93 -8.09
C VAL A 101 13.24 -9.21 -6.61
N VAL A 102 12.21 -9.49 -5.80
CA VAL A 102 12.36 -9.87 -4.38
C VAL A 102 13.17 -11.17 -4.25
N GLY A 103 12.91 -12.16 -5.11
CA GLY A 103 13.65 -13.42 -5.13
C GLY A 103 15.12 -13.22 -5.46
N ILE A 104 15.42 -12.41 -6.49
CA ILE A 104 16.79 -12.03 -6.84
C ILE A 104 17.47 -11.30 -5.67
N ASN A 105 16.80 -10.33 -5.05
CA ASN A 105 17.35 -9.58 -3.92
C ASN A 105 17.62 -10.46 -2.70
N SER A 106 16.86 -11.54 -2.52
CA SER A 106 17.00 -12.47 -1.39
C SER A 106 18.15 -13.47 -1.56
N VAL A 107 18.53 -13.82 -2.80
CA VAL A 107 19.61 -14.78 -3.08
C VAL A 107 20.92 -14.14 -3.54
N VAL A 108 20.87 -12.95 -4.13
CA VAL A 108 22.04 -12.24 -4.64
C VAL A 108 22.48 -11.20 -3.62
N SER A 109 23.70 -11.35 -3.11
CA SER A 109 24.33 -10.35 -2.25
C SER A 109 24.68 -9.10 -3.06
N MET A 110 23.95 -8.02 -2.79
CA MET A 110 24.11 -6.74 -3.48
C MET A 110 25.26 -5.93 -2.86
N PRO A 111 26.19 -5.36 -3.66
CA PRO A 111 27.17 -4.42 -3.14
C PRO A 111 26.50 -3.21 -2.46
N ALA A 112 26.96 -2.83 -1.27
CA ALA A 112 26.43 -1.69 -0.52
C ALA A 112 26.25 -0.38 -1.33
N PRO A 113 27.21 0.06 -2.17
CA PRO A 113 27.02 1.29 -2.95
C PRO A 113 25.93 1.17 -4.01
N LEU A 114 25.77 -0.02 -4.60
CA LEU A 114 24.72 -0.28 -5.59
C LEU A 114 23.34 -0.25 -4.92
N HIS A 115 23.20 -0.90 -3.76
CA HIS A 115 21.96 -0.90 -2.98
C HIS A 115 21.56 0.53 -2.56
N ALA A 116 22.51 1.31 -2.04
CA ALA A 116 22.26 2.71 -1.68
C ALA A 116 21.86 3.57 -2.90
N GLY A 117 22.47 3.33 -4.06
CA GLY A 117 22.09 4.00 -5.32
C GLY A 117 20.66 3.67 -5.75
N LEU A 118 20.26 2.40 -5.62
CA LEU A 118 18.89 1.96 -5.93
C LEU A 118 17.86 2.58 -4.99
N LEU A 119 18.12 2.66 -3.70
CA LEU A 119 17.21 3.32 -2.74
C LEU A 119 17.01 4.81 -3.06
N ARG A 120 18.08 5.51 -3.48
CA ARG A 120 17.98 6.92 -3.90
C ARG A 120 17.15 7.06 -5.19
N LEU A 121 17.37 6.15 -6.14
CA LEU A 121 16.63 6.14 -7.40
C LEU A 121 15.15 5.84 -7.16
N ASP A 122 14.84 4.86 -6.30
CA ASP A 122 13.48 4.53 -5.87
C ASP A 122 12.78 5.75 -5.28
N ALA A 123 13.39 6.42 -4.31
CA ALA A 123 12.83 7.64 -3.72
C ALA A 123 12.58 8.75 -4.75
N ALA A 124 13.52 8.95 -5.69
CA ALA A 124 13.36 9.94 -6.76
C ALA A 124 12.21 9.59 -7.73
N LEU A 125 12.10 8.32 -8.13
CA LEU A 125 11.03 7.84 -8.99
C LEU A 125 9.67 7.89 -8.29
N LEU A 126 9.60 7.53 -7.01
CA LEU A 126 8.40 7.62 -6.19
C LEU A 126 7.93 9.06 -6.07
N ALA A 127 8.84 10.00 -5.81
CA ALA A 127 8.54 11.42 -5.76
C ALA A 127 8.01 11.92 -7.12
N ALA A 128 8.68 11.58 -8.23
CA ALA A 128 8.23 11.94 -9.57
C ALA A 128 6.83 11.37 -9.89
N ALA A 129 6.56 10.11 -9.52
CA ALA A 129 5.27 9.47 -9.72
C ALA A 129 4.15 10.15 -8.90
N MET A 130 4.43 10.54 -7.65
CA MET A 130 3.47 11.28 -6.81
C MET A 130 3.19 12.67 -7.34
N VAL A 131 4.20 13.38 -7.85
CA VAL A 131 4.02 14.68 -8.53
C VAL A 131 3.13 14.51 -9.77
N ALA A 132 3.40 13.52 -10.61
CA ALA A 132 2.60 13.25 -11.81
C ALA A 132 1.14 12.90 -11.46
N MET A 133 0.91 12.07 -10.44
CA MET A 133 -0.43 11.74 -9.93
C MET A 133 -1.15 12.99 -9.42
N GLY A 134 -0.44 13.87 -8.70
CA GLY A 134 -0.97 15.15 -8.24
C GLY A 134 -1.42 16.03 -9.40
N LEU A 135 -0.61 16.16 -10.45
CA LEU A 135 -0.93 16.94 -11.65
C LEU A 135 -2.11 16.36 -12.45
N GLN A 136 -2.29 15.05 -12.44
CA GLN A 136 -3.42 14.39 -13.11
C GLN A 136 -4.73 14.49 -12.30
N THR A 137 -4.65 14.74 -11.00
CA THR A 137 -5.81 14.76 -10.10
C THR A 137 -6.64 16.04 -10.29
N ARG A 138 -7.83 15.90 -10.87
CA ARG A 138 -8.80 17.01 -10.98
C ARG A 138 -9.60 17.14 -9.68
N LEU A 139 -9.21 18.08 -8.82
CA LEU A 139 -9.88 18.30 -7.53
C LEU A 139 -11.38 18.64 -7.69
N SER A 140 -11.72 19.37 -8.77
CA SER A 140 -13.11 19.69 -9.11
C SER A 140 -13.95 18.45 -9.44
N ALA A 141 -13.37 17.43 -10.08
CA ALA A 141 -14.06 16.17 -10.35
C ALA A 141 -14.30 15.38 -9.06
N VAL A 142 -13.35 15.41 -8.12
CA VAL A 142 -13.47 14.75 -6.81
C VAL A 142 -14.58 15.40 -5.98
N LEU A 143 -14.60 16.74 -5.90
CA LEU A 143 -15.65 17.48 -5.19
C LEU A 143 -17.02 17.38 -5.88
N GLY A 144 -17.03 17.22 -7.21
CA GLY A 144 -18.22 17.02 -8.03
C GLY A 144 -18.94 15.68 -7.79
N LEU A 145 -18.33 14.70 -7.12
CA LEU A 145 -18.96 13.42 -6.76
C LEU A 145 -20.06 13.59 -5.68
N GLY A 146 -20.12 14.75 -5.02
CA GLY A 146 -21.05 15.04 -3.94
C GLY A 146 -20.62 14.46 -2.58
N TRP A 147 -21.41 14.75 -1.55
CA TRP A 147 -21.03 14.43 -0.17
C TRP A 147 -21.22 12.95 0.21
N ARG A 148 -22.14 12.22 -0.44
CA ARG A 148 -22.44 10.81 -0.09
C ARG A 148 -21.25 9.88 -0.37
N PRO A 149 -20.60 9.89 -1.55
CA PRO A 149 -19.42 9.06 -1.78
C PRO A 149 -18.23 9.44 -0.88
N LEU A 150 -18.06 10.73 -0.57
CA LEU A 150 -17.05 11.20 0.36
C LEU A 150 -17.30 10.71 1.79
N ALA A 151 -18.55 10.78 2.27
CA ALA A 151 -18.90 10.28 3.59
C ALA A 151 -18.69 8.77 3.73
N LEU A 152 -19.07 7.99 2.69
CA LEU A 152 -18.81 6.56 2.65
C LEU A 152 -17.31 6.26 2.67
N GLY A 153 -16.52 6.94 1.84
CA GLY A 153 -15.08 6.79 1.81
C GLY A 153 -14.42 7.13 3.16
N LEU A 154 -14.90 8.19 3.82
CA LEU A 154 -14.44 8.58 5.15
C LEU A 154 -14.81 7.51 6.20
N ALA A 155 -16.05 7.01 6.18
CA ALA A 155 -16.49 5.96 7.10
C ALA A 155 -15.66 4.69 6.95
N VAL A 156 -15.39 4.27 5.71
CA VAL A 156 -14.52 3.12 5.43
C VAL A 156 -13.08 3.40 5.89
N ALA A 157 -12.55 4.59 5.64
CA ALA A 157 -11.20 4.96 6.09
C ALA A 157 -11.09 4.93 7.62
N ILE A 158 -12.07 5.49 8.34
CA ILE A 158 -12.13 5.45 9.80
C ILE A 158 -12.23 4.00 10.28
N TRP A 159 -13.13 3.20 9.70
CA TRP A 159 -13.30 1.80 10.07
C TRP A 159 -12.01 0.98 9.91
N ILE A 160 -11.34 1.10 8.76
CA ILE A 160 -10.08 0.40 8.51
C ILE A 160 -9.01 0.91 9.48
N SER A 161 -8.93 2.24 9.68
CA SER A 161 -7.99 2.86 10.59
C SER A 161 -8.17 2.39 12.03
N THR A 162 -9.39 2.29 12.54
CA THR A 162 -9.65 1.85 13.92
C THR A 162 -9.41 0.36 14.11
N MET A 163 -9.80 -0.48 13.15
CA MET A 163 -9.53 -1.92 13.18
C MET A 163 -8.03 -2.21 13.18
N THR A 164 -7.27 -1.54 12.31
CA THR A 164 -5.82 -1.71 12.20
C THR A 164 -5.08 -1.13 13.40
N LEU A 165 -5.50 0.02 13.92
CA LEU A 165 -4.94 0.60 15.15
C LEU A 165 -5.18 -0.32 16.34
N GLY A 166 -6.40 -0.86 16.49
CA GLY A 166 -6.69 -1.84 17.52
C GLY A 166 -5.79 -3.08 17.41
N GLY A 167 -5.65 -3.63 16.21
CA GLY A 167 -4.72 -4.74 15.96
C GLY A 167 -3.26 -4.39 16.26
N ALA A 168 -2.82 -3.17 15.95
CA ALA A 168 -1.47 -2.70 16.22
C ALA A 168 -1.19 -2.58 17.73
N PHE A 169 -2.17 -2.16 18.54
CA PHE A 169 -2.07 -2.16 20.01
C PHE A 169 -2.02 -3.56 20.62
N PHE A 170 -2.59 -4.58 19.96
CA PHE A 170 -2.52 -5.96 20.43
C PHE A 170 -1.23 -6.69 20.03
N LEU A 171 -0.56 -6.23 18.96
CA LEU A 171 0.64 -6.85 18.40
C LEU A 171 1.95 -6.17 18.83
N GLY A 172 1.88 -4.94 19.37
CA GLY A 172 3.01 -4.17 19.89
C GLY A 172 2.99 -4.09 21.42
#